data_AF-A0A6C0GBU3-F1
#
_entry.id   AF-A0A6C0GBU3-F1
#
_cell.length_a   1.000
_cell.length_b   1.000
_cell.length_c   1.000
_cell.angle_alpha   90.00
_cell.angle_beta   90.00
_cell.angle_gamma   90.00
#
_symmetry.space_group_name_H-M   'P 1'
#
loop_
_entity.id
_entity.type
_entity.pdbx_description
1 polymer ?
#
loop_
_entity_poly.entity_id
_entity_poly.type
_entity_poly.pdbx_seq_one_letter_code
_entity_poly.pdbx_strand_id
1 'polypeptide(L)'
;MGNNHLFNNGMFYSIPFQYFIGSNLFSNKECKRILKWLQNDAVWRLHSEYFFDQYEAVIKLNDQLFSLKDLINFEWVDKIKVDLSLIFGCTFNDFFVISCRKYISTQEIGIHNDDSIQPSHETHRVVIYFNEGYRDEFGGHLVLFNSKNKKDIHKILRPLNNSYFGFATSKDSYHAVTRINQNVRYTINLSFWDSRYSNIEVELFDLISCNKKISSEKIYLFLIESGAKKTNHSSRDIYTHLVGTANILQKIDTNTDLVLAGLFHSIYGTSCFEALNFPLNRREKIIELIGSEAERISYLYCLIERKHLYVIFKNGSEQNVLLRNGQEDFITLDDLRNLFLLDCANSLEQYISIGSSFDEIKDDLSFYLSFKNLLSNNNQDKIKEEYLRLLNKTYESYKI
;
A
#
# COMPACT_ATOMS: atom_id res chain seq x y z
N MET A 1 -18.65 31.20 6.91
CA MET A 1 -17.20 31.45 7.02
C MET A 1 -16.63 31.20 5.63
N GLY A 2 -15.95 32.19 5.03
CA GLY A 2 -15.63 32.15 3.59
C GLY A 2 -14.82 30.91 3.22
N ASN A 3 -15.33 30.11 2.27
CA ASN A 3 -14.61 28.99 1.68
C ASN A 3 -13.46 29.55 0.84
N ASN A 4 -12.30 29.78 1.47
CA ASN A 4 -11.06 30.05 0.74
C ASN A 4 -10.56 28.73 0.16
N HIS A 5 -11.06 28.37 -1.01
CA HIS A 5 -10.51 27.29 -1.82
C HIS A 5 -9.08 27.66 -2.25
N LEU A 6 -8.16 26.71 -2.08
CA LEU A 6 -6.74 26.82 -2.39
C LEU A 6 -6.48 26.90 -3.90
N PHE A 7 -7.27 26.22 -4.72
CA PHE A 7 -7.09 26.13 -6.18
C PHE A 7 -8.01 27.05 -6.98
N ASN A 8 -8.66 28.04 -6.36
CA ASN A 8 -9.65 28.93 -6.98
C ASN A 8 -9.18 29.65 -8.26
N ASN A 9 -7.88 29.94 -8.37
CA ASN A 9 -7.31 30.65 -9.52
C ASN A 9 -6.69 29.70 -10.56
N GLY A 10 -6.88 28.39 -10.39
CA GLY A 10 -6.39 27.37 -11.31
C GLY A 10 -7.16 27.35 -12.64
N MET A 11 -6.51 26.84 -13.68
CA MET A 11 -7.15 26.50 -14.95
C MET A 11 -7.45 25.01 -15.00
N PHE A 12 -8.69 24.67 -15.35
CA PHE A 12 -9.20 23.30 -15.41
C PHE A 12 -9.34 22.82 -16.84
N TYR A 13 -9.03 21.55 -17.07
CA TYR A 13 -9.05 20.91 -18.38
C TYR A 13 -9.64 19.51 -18.27
N SER A 14 -10.41 19.09 -19.27
CA SER A 14 -10.98 17.75 -19.38
C SER A 14 -10.35 16.91 -20.51
N ILE A 15 -9.48 17.51 -21.32
CA ILE A 15 -8.83 16.89 -22.48
C ILE A 15 -7.32 17.15 -22.37
N PRO A 16 -6.46 16.13 -22.59
CA PRO A 16 -6.78 14.74 -22.97
C PRO A 16 -7.31 13.88 -21.82
N PHE A 17 -7.20 14.36 -20.59
CA PHE A 17 -7.76 13.78 -19.37
C PHE A 17 -8.09 14.93 -18.39
N GLN A 18 -8.69 14.62 -17.25
CA GLN A 18 -9.03 15.63 -16.25
C GLN A 18 -7.78 16.08 -15.49
N TYR A 19 -7.43 17.36 -15.61
CA TYR A 19 -6.33 17.96 -14.87
C TYR A 19 -6.53 19.46 -14.64
N PHE A 20 -5.75 20.01 -13.72
CA PHE A 20 -5.71 21.42 -13.42
C PHE A 20 -4.29 21.91 -13.17
N ILE A 21 -4.07 23.19 -13.44
CA ILE A 21 -2.77 23.86 -13.23
C ILE A 21 -2.99 25.23 -12.61
N GLY A 22 -2.01 25.70 -11.84
CA GLY A 22 -2.04 27.05 -11.32
C GLY A 22 -0.75 27.43 -10.62
N SER A 23 -0.79 28.54 -9.90
CA SER A 23 0.35 29.05 -9.14
C SER A 23 -0.09 29.86 -7.93
N ASN A 24 0.87 30.27 -7.12
CA ASN A 24 0.68 31.10 -5.93
C ASN A 24 -0.08 30.39 -4.80
N LEU A 25 0.22 29.10 -4.56
CA LEU A 25 -0.41 28.32 -3.50
C LEU A 25 0.06 28.75 -2.09
N PHE A 26 1.33 29.12 -1.97
CA PHE A 26 1.94 29.61 -0.75
C PHE A 26 2.39 31.07 -0.88
N SER A 27 2.55 31.80 0.23
CA SER A 27 3.24 33.08 0.21
C SER A 27 4.74 32.92 -0.11
N ASN A 28 5.40 33.99 -0.55
CA ASN A 28 6.86 33.98 -0.79
C ASN A 28 7.67 33.56 0.45
N LYS A 29 7.22 33.94 1.65
CA LYS A 29 7.88 33.58 2.92
C LYS A 29 7.76 32.08 3.18
N GLU A 30 6.59 31.51 2.93
CA GLU A 30 6.33 30.07 3.11
C GLU A 30 7.09 29.24 2.07
N CYS A 31 7.12 29.67 0.80
CA CYS A 31 7.91 29.02 -0.24
C CYS A 31 9.39 28.88 0.15
N LYS A 32 9.99 29.96 0.68
CA LYS A 32 11.38 29.94 1.14
C LYS A 32 11.60 28.99 2.32
N ARG A 33 10.65 28.90 3.24
CA ARG A 33 10.71 27.94 4.37
C ARG A 33 10.63 26.50 3.87
N ILE A 34 9.69 26.20 2.99
CA ILE A 34 9.51 24.86 2.41
C ILE A 34 10.74 24.47 1.59
N LEU A 35 11.24 25.35 0.73
CA LEU A 35 12.44 25.09 -0.07
C LEU A 35 13.67 24.84 0.81
N LYS A 36 13.86 25.64 1.87
CA LYS A 36 14.96 25.44 2.83
C LYS A 36 14.87 24.08 3.51
N TRP A 37 13.66 23.64 3.88
CA TRP A 37 13.43 22.32 4.46
C TRP A 37 13.75 21.19 3.47
N LEU A 38 13.28 21.30 2.21
CA LEU A 38 13.57 20.32 1.16
C LEU A 38 15.07 20.16 0.89
N GLN A 39 15.83 21.26 0.99
CA GLN A 39 17.26 21.28 0.75
C GLN A 39 18.08 20.71 1.92
N ASN A 40 17.68 20.97 3.17
CA ASN A 40 18.54 20.75 4.34
C ASN A 40 18.02 19.70 5.32
N ASP A 41 16.70 19.56 5.45
CA ASP A 41 16.06 18.79 6.52
C ASP A 41 15.38 17.51 6.00
N ALA A 42 14.96 17.49 4.73
CA ALA A 42 14.32 16.32 4.14
C ALA A 42 15.28 15.11 4.08
N VAL A 43 14.85 13.98 4.64
CA VAL A 43 15.61 12.73 4.66
C VAL A 43 15.41 11.98 3.34
N TRP A 44 16.30 12.24 2.38
CA TRP A 44 16.26 11.66 1.04
C TRP A 44 16.73 10.19 1.01
N ARG A 45 15.94 9.31 0.39
CA ARG A 45 16.33 7.95 0.01
C ARG A 45 16.36 7.84 -1.51
N LEU A 46 17.39 7.18 -2.05
CA LEU A 46 17.46 6.89 -3.48
C LEU A 46 16.67 5.61 -3.76
N HIS A 47 15.65 5.71 -4.60
CA HIS A 47 14.97 4.57 -5.21
C HIS A 47 15.49 4.42 -6.65
N SER A 48 16.10 3.28 -6.93
CA SER A 48 16.61 2.89 -8.25
C SER A 48 15.76 1.74 -8.78
N GLU A 49 14.88 2.01 -9.75
CA GLU A 49 14.09 1.01 -10.46
C GLU A 49 14.58 0.86 -11.91
N TYR A 50 14.15 -0.19 -12.61
CA TYR A 50 14.49 -0.46 -14.02
C TYR A 50 14.18 0.70 -14.99
N PHE A 51 13.38 1.70 -14.57
CA PHE A 51 12.92 2.82 -15.40
C PHE A 51 13.32 4.22 -14.92
N PHE A 52 13.82 4.41 -13.68
CA PHE A 52 14.26 5.71 -13.16
C PHE A 52 15.11 5.59 -11.88
N ASP A 53 15.98 6.56 -11.67
CA ASP A 53 16.61 6.86 -10.37
C ASP A 53 15.94 8.10 -9.79
N GLN A 54 15.43 8.02 -8.55
CA GLN A 54 14.74 9.14 -7.92
C GLN A 54 15.03 9.23 -6.42
N TYR A 55 15.28 10.44 -5.93
CA TYR A 55 15.31 10.68 -4.50
C TYR A 55 13.91 10.99 -3.97
N GLU A 56 13.54 10.29 -2.91
CA GLU A 56 12.25 10.43 -2.24
C GLU A 56 12.41 10.68 -0.75
N ALA A 57 11.56 11.53 -0.19
CA ALA A 57 11.34 11.68 1.24
C ALA A 57 9.84 11.67 1.51
N VAL A 58 9.40 11.07 2.62
CA VAL A 58 7.98 11.01 2.98
C VAL A 58 7.71 11.98 4.13
N ILE A 59 6.66 12.79 4.02
CA ILE A 59 6.19 13.67 5.10
C ILE A 59 5.17 12.91 5.93
N LYS A 60 5.46 12.71 7.22
CA LYS A 60 4.55 12.15 8.20
C LYS A 60 3.96 13.26 9.06
N LEU A 61 2.68 13.58 8.88
CA LEU A 61 2.05 14.70 9.61
C LEU A 61 1.93 14.47 11.12
N ASN A 62 1.95 13.20 11.56
CA ASN A 62 1.95 12.83 12.98
C ASN A 62 3.34 12.90 13.63
N ASP A 63 4.40 13.18 12.85
CA ASP A 63 5.74 13.35 13.40
C ASP A 63 5.85 14.69 14.13
N GLN A 64 6.07 14.63 15.44
CA GLN A 64 6.18 15.82 16.27
C GLN A 64 7.39 16.71 15.90
N LEU A 65 8.41 16.12 15.29
CA LEU A 65 9.64 16.80 14.87
C LEU A 65 9.50 17.45 13.48
N PHE A 66 8.38 17.25 12.78
CA PHE A 66 8.15 17.88 11.48
C PHE A 66 8.01 19.41 11.62
N SER A 67 8.99 20.14 11.11
CA SER A 67 9.16 21.58 11.33
C SER A 67 8.26 22.48 10.48
N LEU A 68 7.54 21.91 9.50
CA LEU A 68 6.59 22.63 8.64
C LEU A 68 5.11 22.31 9.00
N LYS A 69 4.84 21.75 10.17
CA LYS A 69 3.47 21.38 10.61
C LYS A 69 2.49 22.56 10.70
N ASP A 70 2.98 23.80 10.76
CA ASP A 70 2.14 24.99 10.67
C ASP A 70 1.66 25.29 9.24
N LEU A 71 2.36 24.77 8.22
CA LEU A 71 2.05 24.99 6.80
C LEU A 71 1.43 23.76 6.13
N ILE A 72 1.93 22.57 6.45
CA ILE A 72 1.52 21.29 5.88
C ILE A 72 1.00 20.44 7.05
N ASN A 73 -0.31 20.34 7.18
CA ASN A 73 -1.01 19.62 8.25
C ASN A 73 -2.35 19.05 7.74
N PHE A 74 -3.06 18.32 8.60
CA PHE A 74 -4.33 17.68 8.25
C PHE A 74 -5.36 18.69 7.74
N GLU A 75 -5.52 19.85 8.39
CA GLU A 75 -6.47 20.88 7.94
C GLU A 75 -6.16 21.39 6.51
N TRP A 76 -4.87 21.55 6.19
CA TRP A 76 -4.44 21.93 4.84
C TRP A 76 -4.73 20.83 3.81
N VAL A 77 -4.51 19.56 4.16
CA VAL A 77 -4.85 18.42 3.30
C VAL A 77 -6.36 18.31 3.09
N ASP A 78 -7.16 18.53 4.13
CA ASP A 78 -8.62 18.49 4.04
C ASP A 78 -9.15 19.59 3.11
N LYS A 79 -8.57 20.80 3.17
CA LYS A 79 -8.86 21.88 2.21
C LYS A 79 -8.53 21.48 0.77
N ILE A 80 -7.41 20.79 0.54
CA ILE A 80 -7.06 20.23 -0.77
C ILE A 80 -8.14 19.23 -1.21
N LYS A 81 -8.50 18.26 -0.36
CA LYS A 81 -9.53 17.26 -0.69
C LYS A 81 -10.87 17.91 -1.06
N VAL A 82 -11.28 18.95 -0.35
CA VAL A 82 -12.50 19.72 -0.68
C VAL A 82 -12.42 20.31 -2.08
N ASP A 83 -11.31 20.97 -2.42
CA ASP A 83 -11.15 21.54 -3.76
C ASP A 83 -11.09 20.46 -4.84
N LEU A 84 -10.33 19.38 -4.61
CA LEU A 84 -10.27 18.25 -5.54
C LEU A 84 -11.66 17.65 -5.77
N SER A 85 -12.48 17.56 -4.72
CA SER A 85 -13.84 17.02 -4.82
C SER A 85 -14.73 17.88 -5.74
N LEU A 86 -14.58 19.20 -5.66
CA LEU A 86 -15.27 20.14 -6.55
C LEU A 86 -14.75 20.08 -7.99
N ILE A 87 -13.44 19.90 -8.16
CA ILE A 87 -12.79 19.86 -9.49
C ILE A 87 -13.13 18.59 -10.24
N PHE A 88 -13.05 17.43 -9.58
CA PHE A 88 -13.16 16.11 -10.20
C PHE A 88 -14.54 15.45 -10.00
N GLY A 89 -15.38 15.99 -9.13
CA GLY A 89 -16.73 15.47 -8.89
C GLY A 89 -16.74 14.11 -8.19
N CYS A 90 -15.77 13.86 -7.30
CA CYS A 90 -15.67 12.65 -6.50
C CYS A 90 -15.41 13.00 -5.02
N THR A 91 -15.49 12.02 -4.14
CA THR A 91 -15.07 12.14 -2.74
C THR A 91 -13.78 11.38 -2.52
N PHE A 92 -13.03 11.74 -1.48
CA PHE A 92 -11.73 11.12 -1.18
C PHE A 92 -11.77 10.39 0.15
N ASN A 93 -11.03 9.28 0.22
CA ASN A 93 -10.76 8.56 1.46
C ASN A 93 -9.99 9.43 2.45
N ASP A 94 -10.05 9.06 3.74
CA ASP A 94 -9.23 9.70 4.77
C ASP A 94 -7.74 9.46 4.55
N PHE A 95 -7.40 8.32 3.93
CA PHE A 95 -6.04 8.00 3.54
C PHE A 95 -5.49 8.92 2.42
N PHE A 96 -4.27 9.40 2.62
CA PHE A 96 -3.48 10.16 1.64
C PHE A 96 -1.99 9.96 1.90
N VAL A 97 -1.17 10.24 0.89
CA VAL A 97 0.29 10.23 1.01
C VAL A 97 0.84 11.60 0.63
N ILE A 98 1.83 12.08 1.39
CA ILE A 98 2.62 13.26 1.03
C ILE A 98 4.07 12.82 0.87
N SER A 99 4.56 12.82 -0.36
CA SER A 99 5.96 12.54 -0.69
C SER A 99 6.63 13.78 -1.26
N CYS A 100 7.94 13.89 -1.06
CA CYS A 100 8.79 14.89 -1.67
C CYS A 100 9.67 14.18 -2.68
N ARG A 101 9.86 14.79 -3.84
CA ARG A 101 10.74 14.26 -4.87
C ARG A 101 11.86 15.23 -5.18
N LYS A 102 13.06 14.69 -5.38
CA LYS A 102 14.25 15.44 -5.79
C LYS A 102 14.86 14.79 -7.02
N TYR A 103 14.97 15.57 -8.08
CA TYR A 103 15.65 15.17 -9.32
C TYR A 103 16.92 15.99 -9.53
N ILE A 104 18.01 15.31 -9.84
CA ILE A 104 19.32 15.90 -10.13
C ILE A 104 19.65 15.80 -11.62
N SER A 105 20.73 16.48 -12.04
CA SER A 105 21.20 16.43 -13.43
C SER A 105 21.31 14.99 -13.93
N THR A 106 20.92 14.80 -15.19
CA THR A 106 20.81 13.54 -15.95
C THR A 106 19.52 12.74 -15.76
N GLN A 107 18.77 12.93 -14.68
CA GLN A 107 17.54 12.18 -14.44
C GLN A 107 16.38 12.68 -15.31
N GLU A 108 15.44 11.79 -15.63
CA GLU A 108 14.22 12.06 -16.38
C GLU A 108 13.12 11.07 -15.97
N ILE A 109 11.89 11.30 -16.41
CA ILE A 109 10.81 10.32 -16.30
C ILE A 109 10.25 10.09 -17.70
N GLY A 110 10.29 8.83 -18.15
CA GLY A 110 9.70 8.41 -19.42
C GLY A 110 8.18 8.62 -19.47
N ILE A 111 7.60 8.44 -20.66
CA ILE A 111 6.14 8.55 -20.84
C ILE A 111 5.45 7.42 -20.09
N HIS A 112 4.55 7.78 -19.20
CA HIS A 112 3.72 6.89 -18.38
C HIS A 112 2.37 7.56 -18.12
N ASN A 113 1.41 6.86 -17.53
CA ASN A 113 0.07 7.41 -17.28
C ASN A 113 -0.37 7.34 -15.81
N ASP A 114 0.47 6.81 -14.91
CA ASP A 114 0.09 6.49 -13.51
C ASP A 114 -1.16 5.59 -13.38
N ASP A 115 -1.67 5.05 -14.49
CA ASP A 115 -2.82 4.16 -14.52
C ASP A 115 -2.33 2.72 -14.54
N SER A 116 -2.28 2.22 -13.33
CA SER A 116 -2.25 0.81 -13.02
C SER A 116 -3.69 0.31 -12.99
N ILE A 117 -4.03 -0.52 -13.98
CA ILE A 117 -5.35 -1.04 -14.41
C ILE A 117 -6.20 -1.74 -13.31
N GLN A 118 -5.91 -1.55 -12.03
CA GLN A 118 -6.58 -2.24 -10.92
C GLN A 118 -7.35 -1.28 -10.01
N PRO A 119 -8.47 -1.71 -9.39
CA PRO A 119 -9.39 -0.89 -8.58
C PRO A 119 -8.82 -0.29 -7.27
N SER A 120 -7.50 -0.25 -7.12
CA SER A 120 -6.77 -0.14 -5.85
C SER A 120 -5.48 0.68 -6.00
N HIS A 121 -5.56 1.76 -6.77
CA HIS A 121 -4.43 2.64 -7.03
C HIS A 121 -4.75 4.09 -6.74
N GLU A 122 -3.68 4.88 -6.57
CA GLU A 122 -3.76 6.33 -6.51
C GLU A 122 -4.61 6.82 -7.67
N THR A 123 -5.72 7.46 -7.34
CA THR A 123 -6.70 7.94 -8.32
C THR A 123 -6.43 9.39 -8.71
N HIS A 124 -5.79 10.16 -7.84
CA HIS A 124 -5.57 11.58 -8.03
C HIS A 124 -4.25 12.01 -7.42
N ARG A 125 -3.54 12.87 -8.13
CA ARG A 125 -2.26 13.42 -7.71
C ARG A 125 -2.28 14.94 -7.75
N VAL A 126 -1.59 15.57 -6.80
CA VAL A 126 -1.24 16.99 -6.86
C VAL A 126 0.27 17.13 -6.69
N VAL A 127 0.92 17.75 -7.67
CA VAL A 127 2.36 18.03 -7.68
C VAL A 127 2.56 19.53 -7.52
N ILE A 128 3.29 19.93 -6.48
CA ILE A 128 3.62 21.32 -6.17
C ILE A 128 5.12 21.53 -6.36
N TYR A 129 5.50 22.55 -7.13
CA TYR A 129 6.87 22.80 -7.54
C TYR A 129 7.55 23.85 -6.66
N PHE A 130 8.79 23.57 -6.21
CA PHE A 130 9.60 24.50 -5.41
C PHE A 130 10.96 24.74 -6.06
N ASN A 131 10.98 25.39 -7.23
CA ASN A 131 12.18 25.60 -8.05
C ASN A 131 12.45 27.10 -8.23
N GLU A 132 12.93 27.76 -7.18
CA GLU A 132 13.28 29.18 -7.21
C GLU A 132 14.35 29.46 -8.29
N GLY A 133 14.13 30.48 -9.12
CA GLY A 133 15.06 30.86 -10.19
C GLY A 133 15.06 29.94 -11.43
N TYR A 134 14.04 29.10 -11.61
CA TYR A 134 13.93 28.21 -12.77
C TYR A 134 14.14 28.90 -14.13
N ARG A 135 14.87 28.24 -15.04
CA ARG A 135 15.08 28.62 -16.45
C ARG A 135 14.89 27.40 -17.34
N ASP A 136 14.41 27.61 -18.57
CA ASP A 136 14.10 26.51 -19.50
C ASP A 136 15.31 25.62 -19.81
N GLU A 137 16.53 26.17 -19.82
CA GLU A 137 17.78 25.42 -20.02
C GLU A 137 18.02 24.34 -18.95
N PHE A 138 17.41 24.47 -17.76
CA PHE A 138 17.54 23.49 -16.68
C PHE A 138 16.77 22.19 -16.97
N GLY A 139 15.84 22.19 -17.91
CA GLY A 139 15.00 21.03 -18.24
C GLY A 139 13.97 20.73 -17.13
N GLY A 140 13.58 19.47 -16.96
CA GLY A 140 12.62 19.07 -15.93
C GLY A 140 11.17 19.52 -16.17
N HIS A 141 10.83 19.91 -17.41
CA HIS A 141 9.48 20.26 -17.84
C HIS A 141 8.55 19.06 -17.68
N LEU A 142 7.34 19.30 -17.20
CA LEU A 142 6.26 18.32 -17.26
C LEU A 142 5.65 18.39 -18.65
N VAL A 143 5.61 17.26 -19.36
CA VAL A 143 5.00 17.13 -20.69
C VAL A 143 3.74 16.29 -20.57
N LEU A 144 2.63 16.79 -21.07
CA LEU A 144 1.35 16.08 -21.17
C LEU A 144 1.12 15.69 -22.64
N PHE A 145 0.58 14.50 -22.89
CA PHE A 145 0.39 13.95 -24.23
C PHE A 145 -1.07 13.60 -24.49
N ASN A 146 -1.52 13.70 -25.75
CA ASN A 146 -2.85 13.21 -26.14
C ASN A 146 -2.88 11.68 -26.27
N SER A 147 -1.72 11.04 -26.36
CA SER A 147 -1.57 9.58 -26.49
C SER A 147 -0.19 9.13 -26.01
N LYS A 148 0.07 7.82 -25.97
CA LYS A 148 1.41 7.26 -25.66
C LYS A 148 2.51 7.64 -26.67
N ASN A 149 2.17 8.31 -27.77
CA ASN A 149 3.13 8.73 -28.78
C ASN A 149 3.87 10.00 -28.33
N LYS A 150 5.20 9.91 -28.19
CA LYS A 150 6.06 11.04 -27.78
C LYS A 150 5.98 12.30 -28.66
N LYS A 151 5.47 12.19 -29.90
CA LYS A 151 5.28 13.33 -30.81
C LYS A 151 3.93 14.03 -30.64
N ASP A 152 2.99 13.39 -29.96
CA ASP A 152 1.62 13.87 -29.78
C ASP A 152 1.48 14.67 -28.49
N ILE A 153 2.23 15.78 -28.43
CA ILE A 153 2.32 16.64 -27.26
C ILE A 153 1.05 17.48 -27.17
N HIS A 154 0.37 17.39 -26.02
CA HIS A 154 -0.74 18.27 -25.67
C HIS A 154 -0.24 19.57 -25.07
N LYS A 155 0.63 19.48 -24.06
CA LYS A 155 1.08 20.64 -23.29
C LYS A 155 2.45 20.43 -22.66
N ILE A 156 3.22 21.51 -22.56
CA ILE A 156 4.50 21.53 -21.82
C ILE A 156 4.36 22.56 -20.72
N LEU A 157 4.67 22.14 -19.49
CA LEU A 157 4.55 22.95 -18.27
C LEU A 157 5.94 23.14 -17.66
N ARG A 158 6.29 24.41 -17.42
CA ARG A 158 7.49 24.76 -16.66
C ARG A 158 7.24 24.49 -15.17
N PRO A 159 8.15 23.81 -14.45
CA PRO A 159 8.03 23.53 -13.02
C PRO A 159 8.41 24.76 -12.19
N LEU A 160 7.72 25.90 -12.41
CA LEU A 160 8.04 27.17 -11.76
C LEU A 160 7.84 27.09 -10.25
N ASN A 161 8.62 27.86 -9.49
CA ASN A 161 8.42 27.97 -8.04
C ASN A 161 6.96 28.32 -7.71
N ASN A 162 6.40 27.60 -6.74
CA ASN A 162 5.03 27.79 -6.25
C ASN A 162 3.94 27.62 -7.33
N SER A 163 4.25 26.87 -8.39
CA SER A 163 3.25 26.37 -9.34
C SER A 163 2.78 24.98 -8.92
N TYR A 164 1.62 24.56 -9.41
CA TYR A 164 1.08 23.23 -9.15
C TYR A 164 0.39 22.66 -10.39
N PHE A 165 0.37 21.33 -10.44
CA PHE A 165 -0.35 20.51 -11.40
C PHE A 165 -1.06 19.40 -10.63
N GLY A 166 -2.36 19.22 -10.84
CA GLY A 166 -3.07 18.07 -10.32
C GLY A 166 -3.94 17.41 -11.37
N PHE A 167 -4.15 16.11 -11.25
CA PHE A 167 -4.87 15.32 -12.26
C PHE A 167 -5.50 14.08 -11.66
N ALA A 168 -6.52 13.57 -12.36
CA ALA A 168 -7.05 12.24 -12.15
C ALA A 168 -6.26 11.23 -13.00
N THR A 169 -5.79 10.15 -12.38
CA THR A 169 -5.11 9.06 -13.09
C THR A 169 -6.12 8.31 -13.96
N SER A 170 -5.68 7.91 -15.15
CA SER A 170 -6.49 7.18 -16.13
C SER A 170 -5.57 6.57 -17.20
N LYS A 171 -6.07 5.58 -17.93
CA LYS A 171 -5.32 4.98 -19.05
C LYS A 171 -4.78 6.00 -20.05
N ASP A 172 -5.43 7.17 -20.12
CA ASP A 172 -5.15 8.26 -21.04
C ASP A 172 -4.31 9.40 -20.41
N SER A 173 -3.98 9.35 -19.11
CA SER A 173 -3.23 10.41 -18.42
C SER A 173 -1.73 10.42 -18.69
N TYR A 174 -1.35 10.30 -19.96
CA TYR A 174 0.04 10.23 -20.40
C TYR A 174 0.81 11.51 -20.10
N HIS A 175 1.91 11.36 -19.38
CA HIS A 175 2.82 12.44 -19.04
C HIS A 175 4.26 11.95 -18.88
N ALA A 176 5.20 12.90 -18.88
CA ALA A 176 6.63 12.66 -18.74
C ALA A 176 7.31 13.87 -18.09
N VAL A 177 8.53 13.68 -17.60
CA VAL A 177 9.39 14.78 -17.16
C VAL A 177 10.64 14.79 -18.01
N THR A 178 10.89 15.89 -18.71
CA THR A 178 12.08 16.04 -19.55
C THR A 178 13.34 15.95 -18.70
N ARG A 179 14.44 15.52 -19.32
CA ARG A 179 15.75 15.44 -18.67
C ARG A 179 16.10 16.71 -17.92
N ILE A 180 16.52 16.55 -16.67
CA ILE A 180 17.10 17.63 -15.88
C ILE A 180 18.54 17.81 -16.36
N ASN A 181 18.86 19.00 -16.88
CA ASN A 181 20.19 19.31 -17.37
C ASN A 181 21.05 19.94 -16.27
N GLN A 182 20.45 20.83 -15.47
CA GLN A 182 21.14 21.61 -14.45
C GLN A 182 20.22 21.86 -13.25
N ASN A 183 20.83 22.19 -12.10
CA ASN A 183 20.15 22.39 -10.82
C ASN A 183 19.37 21.15 -10.33
N VAL A 184 18.66 21.35 -9.22
CA VAL A 184 17.85 20.33 -8.58
C VAL A 184 16.39 20.71 -8.72
N ARG A 185 15.56 19.77 -9.17
CA ARG A 185 14.11 19.94 -9.26
C ARG A 185 13.46 19.33 -8.02
N TYR A 186 12.82 20.17 -7.21
CA TYR A 186 12.08 19.77 -6.02
C TYR A 186 10.58 19.82 -6.24
N THR A 187 9.88 18.80 -5.76
CA THR A 187 8.41 18.78 -5.67
C THR A 187 7.92 18.22 -4.36
N ILE A 188 6.73 18.66 -3.95
CA ILE A 188 5.88 17.96 -2.98
C ILE A 188 4.70 17.38 -3.76
N ASN A 189 4.50 16.08 -3.62
CA ASN A 189 3.47 15.31 -4.28
C ASN A 189 2.47 14.83 -3.23
N LEU A 190 1.19 15.08 -3.48
CA LEU A 190 0.09 14.53 -2.70
C LEU A 190 -0.65 13.51 -3.54
N SER A 191 -0.87 12.33 -2.97
CA SER A 191 -1.58 11.22 -3.58
C SER A 191 -2.89 10.98 -2.83
N PHE A 192 -3.98 10.79 -3.58
CA PHE A 192 -5.34 10.62 -3.05
C PHE A 192 -6.09 9.47 -3.72
N TRP A 193 -7.02 8.88 -2.96
CA TRP A 193 -7.86 7.76 -3.37
C TRP A 193 -9.33 8.17 -3.31
N ASP A 194 -10.03 7.99 -4.43
CA ASP A 194 -11.46 8.21 -4.55
C ASP A 194 -12.22 7.15 -3.74
N SER A 195 -13.17 7.60 -2.91
CA SER A 195 -13.93 6.74 -1.99
C SER A 195 -14.79 5.68 -2.68
N ARG A 196 -15.04 5.82 -3.98
CA ARG A 196 -15.81 4.85 -4.77
C ARG A 196 -15.03 3.55 -5.02
N TYR A 197 -13.71 3.58 -4.94
CA TYR A 197 -12.85 2.41 -5.06
C TYR A 197 -12.53 1.87 -3.65
N SER A 198 -12.93 0.62 -3.39
CA SER A 198 -13.30 0.05 -2.08
C SER A 198 -12.26 0.12 -0.93
N ASN A 199 -12.83 0.22 0.28
CA ASN A 199 -12.29 0.21 1.66
C ASN A 199 -11.23 -0.84 2.08
N ILE A 200 -10.85 -1.80 1.23
CA ILE A 200 -9.94 -2.90 1.61
C ILE A 200 -8.55 -2.38 1.98
N GLU A 201 -8.06 -1.33 1.30
CA GLU A 201 -6.76 -0.74 1.58
C GLU A 201 -6.80 0.34 2.68
N VAL A 202 -7.94 1.01 2.91
CA VAL A 202 -8.11 1.93 4.05
C VAL A 202 -8.04 1.15 5.37
N GLU A 203 -8.66 -0.02 5.44
CA GLU A 203 -8.50 -0.96 6.55
C GLU A 203 -7.03 -1.40 6.72
N LEU A 204 -6.29 -1.66 5.63
CA LEU A 204 -4.86 -2.00 5.67
C LEU A 204 -3.98 -0.84 6.20
N PHE A 205 -4.28 0.39 5.81
CA PHE A 205 -3.56 1.57 6.28
C PHE A 205 -3.83 1.86 7.76
N ASP A 206 -5.07 1.71 8.24
CA ASP A 206 -5.39 1.78 9.66
C ASP A 206 -4.74 0.62 10.45
N LEU A 207 -4.76 -0.59 9.89
CA LEU A 207 -4.19 -1.84 10.44
C LEU A 207 -2.68 -1.76 10.67
N ILE A 208 -1.93 -1.08 9.79
CA ILE A 208 -0.48 -0.89 9.94
C ILE A 208 -0.14 0.39 10.73
N SER A 209 -1.01 1.42 10.72
CA SER A 209 -0.79 2.69 11.45
C SER A 209 -0.86 2.56 12.98
N CYS A 210 -1.48 1.50 13.50
CA CYS A 210 -1.45 1.19 14.94
C CYS A 210 -0.05 0.85 15.47
N ASN A 211 0.89 0.45 14.59
CA ASN A 211 2.26 0.14 14.97
C ASN A 211 3.20 1.29 14.59
N LYS A 212 3.52 2.18 15.55
CA LYS A 212 4.32 3.41 15.36
C LYS A 212 5.71 3.21 14.70
N LYS A 213 6.19 1.97 14.52
CA LYS A 213 7.48 1.63 13.91
C LYS A 213 7.44 1.26 12.42
N ILE A 214 6.31 0.83 11.86
CA ILE A 214 6.27 0.21 10.52
C ILE A 214 5.44 1.09 9.57
N SER A 215 5.92 1.27 8.33
CA SER A 215 5.26 2.11 7.34
C SER A 215 4.40 1.25 6.41
N SER A 216 3.09 1.46 6.46
CA SER A 216 2.07 0.79 5.62
C SER A 216 2.38 0.89 4.13
N GLU A 217 2.88 2.05 3.71
CA GLU A 217 3.36 2.31 2.35
C GLU A 217 4.51 1.38 1.95
N LYS A 218 5.49 1.15 2.82
CA LYS A 218 6.60 0.24 2.51
C LYS A 218 6.15 -1.21 2.34
N ILE A 219 5.21 -1.66 3.18
CA ILE A 219 4.65 -3.01 3.06
C ILE A 219 3.88 -3.14 1.74
N TYR A 220 3.02 -2.18 1.45
CA TYR A 220 2.28 -2.14 0.20
C TYR A 220 3.22 -2.21 -1.01
N LEU A 221 4.16 -1.26 -1.12
CA LEU A 221 5.12 -1.19 -2.23
C LEU A 221 5.91 -2.50 -2.36
N PHE A 222 6.41 -3.04 -1.24
CA PHE A 222 7.16 -4.29 -1.25
C PHE A 222 6.34 -5.46 -1.82
N LEU A 223 5.08 -5.62 -1.42
CA LEU A 223 4.21 -6.69 -1.93
C LEU A 223 3.92 -6.51 -3.43
N ILE A 224 3.70 -5.27 -3.88
CA ILE A 224 3.48 -4.99 -5.31
C ILE A 224 4.73 -5.27 -6.14
N GLU A 225 5.91 -4.80 -5.69
CA GLU A 225 7.21 -5.06 -6.32
C GLU A 225 7.53 -6.55 -6.37
N SER A 226 7.15 -7.30 -5.34
CA SER A 226 7.30 -8.76 -5.28
C SER A 226 6.35 -9.51 -6.23
N GLY A 227 5.45 -8.79 -6.92
CA GLY A 227 4.55 -9.36 -7.92
C GLY A 227 3.21 -9.84 -7.36
N ALA A 228 2.81 -9.40 -6.17
CA ALA A 228 1.59 -9.90 -5.52
C ALA A 228 0.30 -9.58 -6.30
N LYS A 229 0.20 -8.41 -6.94
CA LYS A 229 -0.94 -8.07 -7.82
C LYS A 229 -0.86 -8.72 -9.23
N LYS A 230 0.25 -9.41 -9.55
CA LYS A 230 0.50 -10.07 -10.85
C LYS A 230 0.43 -11.59 -10.79
N THR A 231 0.48 -12.16 -9.59
CA THR A 231 0.51 -13.61 -9.38
C THR A 231 -0.92 -14.08 -9.13
N ASN A 232 -1.44 -14.91 -10.03
CA ASN A 232 -2.78 -15.50 -9.87
C ASN A 232 -2.79 -16.47 -8.69
N HIS A 233 -3.82 -16.34 -7.86
CA HIS A 233 -4.14 -17.22 -6.76
C HIS A 233 -5.65 -17.53 -6.78
N SER A 234 -5.97 -18.74 -7.22
CA SER A 234 -7.36 -19.15 -7.51
C SER A 234 -8.02 -18.23 -8.56
N SER A 235 -9.08 -17.51 -8.21
CA SER A 235 -9.84 -16.63 -9.11
C SER A 235 -9.41 -15.15 -9.07
N ARG A 236 -8.34 -14.81 -8.35
CA ARG A 236 -7.89 -13.43 -8.10
C ARG A 236 -6.37 -13.37 -7.94
N ASP A 237 -5.81 -12.21 -7.62
CA ASP A 237 -4.38 -12.07 -7.35
C ASP A 237 -4.02 -12.42 -5.88
N ILE A 238 -2.76 -12.82 -5.65
CA ILE A 238 -2.28 -13.20 -4.30
C ILE A 238 -2.33 -12.00 -3.34
N TYR A 239 -2.16 -10.75 -3.81
CA TYR A 239 -2.26 -9.59 -2.93
C TYR A 239 -3.63 -9.48 -2.28
N THR A 240 -4.70 -9.62 -3.07
CA THR A 240 -6.09 -9.60 -2.56
C THR A 240 -6.33 -10.69 -1.50
N HIS A 241 -5.77 -11.89 -1.70
CA HIS A 241 -5.84 -12.98 -0.73
C HIS A 241 -5.07 -12.69 0.58
N LEU A 242 -3.85 -12.18 0.47
CA LEU A 242 -3.01 -11.82 1.62
C LEU A 242 -3.70 -10.76 2.49
N VAL A 243 -4.27 -9.73 1.86
CA VAL A 243 -5.01 -8.68 2.57
C VAL A 243 -6.26 -9.23 3.23
N GLY A 244 -7.05 -10.05 2.54
CA GLY A 244 -8.23 -10.70 3.15
C GLY A 244 -7.87 -11.50 4.41
N THR A 245 -6.72 -12.18 4.38
CA THR A 245 -6.27 -13.04 5.49
C THR A 245 -5.90 -12.18 6.69
N ALA A 246 -5.16 -11.09 6.45
CA ALA A 246 -4.79 -10.13 7.49
C ALA A 246 -6.02 -9.46 8.13
N ASN A 247 -7.04 -9.11 7.33
CA ASN A 247 -8.26 -8.49 7.84
C ASN A 247 -9.05 -9.45 8.75
N ILE A 248 -9.08 -10.75 8.43
CA ILE A 248 -9.71 -11.76 9.29
C ILE A 248 -8.94 -11.89 10.61
N LEU A 249 -7.60 -11.94 10.57
CA LEU A 249 -6.78 -11.99 11.79
C LEU A 249 -7.02 -10.77 12.68
N GLN A 250 -7.13 -9.58 12.10
CA GLN A 250 -7.46 -8.36 12.84
C GLN A 250 -8.82 -8.46 13.53
N LYS A 251 -9.86 -8.96 12.83
CA LYS A 251 -11.20 -9.15 13.41
C LYS A 251 -11.20 -10.16 14.57
N ILE A 252 -10.35 -11.17 14.50
CA ILE A 252 -10.16 -12.19 15.54
C ILE A 252 -9.30 -11.67 16.71
N ASP A 253 -8.87 -10.39 16.68
CA ASP A 253 -8.21 -9.67 17.78
C ASP A 253 -6.89 -10.32 18.19
N THR A 254 -6.09 -10.61 17.16
CA THR A 254 -4.75 -11.14 17.30
C THR A 254 -3.71 -10.04 17.47
N ASN A 255 -2.49 -10.41 17.89
CA ASN A 255 -1.38 -9.46 17.95
C ASN A 255 -1.01 -8.95 16.54
N THR A 256 -0.35 -7.80 16.48
CA THR A 256 0.03 -7.17 15.21
C THR A 256 1.01 -8.00 14.40
N ASP A 257 1.92 -8.74 15.05
CA ASP A 257 2.90 -9.58 14.35
C ASP A 257 2.23 -10.70 13.55
N LEU A 258 1.16 -11.30 14.08
CA LEU A 258 0.37 -12.32 13.39
C LEU A 258 -0.42 -11.71 12.22
N VAL A 259 -0.97 -10.51 12.39
CA VAL A 259 -1.64 -9.79 11.28
C VAL A 259 -0.66 -9.50 10.14
N LEU A 260 0.54 -9.02 10.47
CA LEU A 260 1.63 -8.81 9.49
C LEU A 260 2.08 -10.13 8.86
N ALA A 261 2.15 -11.22 9.64
CA ALA A 261 2.41 -12.54 9.10
C ALA A 261 1.32 -12.95 8.10
N GLY A 262 0.05 -12.60 8.34
CA GLY A 262 -1.05 -12.77 7.38
C GLY A 262 -0.78 -12.13 6.01
N LEU A 263 -0.15 -10.96 5.98
CA LEU A 263 0.25 -10.28 4.73
C LEU A 263 1.45 -10.94 4.03
N PHE A 264 2.25 -11.72 4.76
CA PHE A 264 3.51 -12.29 4.28
C PHE A 264 3.52 -13.83 4.29
N HIS A 265 2.41 -14.49 4.61
CA HIS A 265 2.37 -15.93 4.87
C HIS A 265 2.68 -16.80 3.64
N SER A 266 2.76 -16.19 2.45
CA SER A 266 3.13 -16.84 1.20
C SER A 266 4.43 -16.29 0.59
N ILE A 267 5.19 -15.45 1.30
CA ILE A 267 6.32 -14.68 0.72
C ILE A 267 7.46 -15.57 0.20
N TYR A 268 7.74 -16.69 0.87
CA TYR A 268 8.80 -17.63 0.51
C TYR A 268 8.32 -18.77 -0.41
N GLY A 269 7.09 -18.67 -0.93
CA GLY A 269 6.39 -19.75 -1.59
C GLY A 269 5.94 -20.85 -0.62
N THR A 270 5.03 -21.71 -1.09
CA THR A 270 4.48 -22.84 -0.33
C THR A 270 4.65 -24.16 -1.10
N SER A 271 4.29 -25.29 -0.49
CA SER A 271 4.40 -26.63 -1.12
C SER A 271 3.45 -26.81 -2.30
N CYS A 272 2.38 -26.01 -2.35
CA CYS A 272 1.36 -26.09 -3.38
C CYS A 272 1.39 -24.91 -4.37
N PHE A 273 2.15 -23.84 -4.07
CA PHE A 273 2.19 -22.61 -4.87
C PHE A 273 3.57 -21.93 -4.79
N GLU A 274 4.20 -21.65 -5.94
CA GLU A 274 5.38 -20.78 -6.06
C GLU A 274 5.00 -19.28 -5.99
N ALA A 275 4.17 -18.88 -5.03
CA ALA A 275 3.76 -17.49 -4.90
C ALA A 275 4.92 -16.63 -4.37
N LEU A 276 5.20 -15.50 -5.02
CA LEU A 276 6.24 -14.47 -4.75
C LEU A 276 7.71 -14.94 -4.75
N ASN A 277 7.99 -16.15 -4.24
CA ASN A 277 9.28 -16.84 -4.27
C ASN A 277 10.46 -15.96 -3.82
N PHE A 278 10.26 -15.18 -2.75
CA PHE A 278 11.33 -14.36 -2.20
C PHE A 278 12.45 -15.26 -1.65
N PRO A 279 13.73 -14.97 -1.92
CA PRO A 279 14.79 -15.94 -1.63
C PRO A 279 15.12 -16.00 -0.14
N LEU A 280 15.24 -17.22 0.41
CA LEU A 280 15.51 -17.49 1.82
C LEU A 280 16.86 -16.93 2.33
N ASN A 281 17.80 -16.61 1.45
CA ASN A 281 19.06 -15.97 1.83
C ASN A 281 18.93 -14.45 2.04
N ARG A 282 17.73 -13.87 1.89
CA ARG A 282 17.46 -12.43 2.08
C ARG A 282 16.41 -12.15 3.15
N ARG A 283 16.17 -13.09 4.06
CA ARG A 283 15.18 -12.98 5.16
C ARG A 283 15.34 -11.70 5.98
N GLU A 284 16.57 -11.22 6.16
CA GLU A 284 16.86 -9.95 6.86
C GLU A 284 16.04 -8.77 6.30
N LYS A 285 15.82 -8.71 4.98
CA LYS A 285 14.99 -7.65 4.37
C LYS A 285 13.53 -7.72 4.83
N ILE A 286 13.01 -8.92 5.04
CA ILE A 286 11.64 -9.12 5.55
C ILE A 286 11.60 -8.78 7.05
N ILE A 287 12.59 -9.24 7.83
CA ILE A 287 12.71 -8.91 9.26
C ILE A 287 12.77 -7.39 9.48
N GLU A 288 13.55 -6.67 8.68
CA GLU A 288 13.63 -5.20 8.73
C GLU A 288 12.29 -4.52 8.40
N LEU A 289 11.46 -5.16 7.57
CA LEU A 289 10.20 -4.61 7.10
C LEU A 289 9.04 -4.86 8.08
N ILE A 290 8.89 -6.10 8.57
CA ILE A 290 7.74 -6.53 9.37
C ILE A 290 8.06 -6.96 10.80
N GLY A 291 9.34 -7.02 11.17
CA GLY A 291 9.79 -7.49 12.49
C GLY A 291 10.11 -8.99 12.51
N SER A 292 10.88 -9.41 13.53
CA SER A 292 11.34 -10.80 13.67
C SER A 292 10.19 -11.78 13.92
N GLU A 293 9.20 -11.41 14.74
CA GLU A 293 8.10 -12.29 15.11
C GLU A 293 7.17 -12.55 13.92
N ALA A 294 6.76 -11.49 13.21
CA ALA A 294 5.95 -11.60 12.01
C ALA A 294 6.64 -12.42 10.90
N GLU A 295 7.95 -12.20 10.74
CA GLU A 295 8.75 -12.96 9.77
C GLU A 295 8.89 -14.43 10.19
N ARG A 296 9.10 -14.73 11.48
CA ARG A 296 9.19 -16.10 12.00
C ARG A 296 7.92 -16.90 11.71
N ILE A 297 6.75 -16.32 11.99
CA ILE A 297 5.45 -16.95 11.71
C ILE A 297 5.31 -17.22 10.20
N SER A 298 5.62 -16.23 9.37
CA SER A 298 5.56 -16.35 7.90
C SER A 298 6.51 -17.43 7.37
N TYR A 299 7.73 -17.47 7.89
CA TYR A 299 8.77 -18.43 7.55
C TYR A 299 8.34 -19.87 7.86
N LEU A 300 7.89 -20.13 9.09
CA LEU A 300 7.42 -21.44 9.50
C LEU A 300 6.20 -21.89 8.68
N TYR A 301 5.25 -20.97 8.42
CA TYR A 301 4.05 -21.27 7.63
C TYR A 301 4.38 -21.61 6.15
N CYS A 302 5.40 -20.96 5.57
CA CYS A 302 5.87 -21.25 4.21
C CYS A 302 6.61 -22.60 4.10
N LEU A 303 7.42 -22.93 5.11
CA LEU A 303 8.38 -24.04 5.05
C LEU A 303 7.92 -25.34 5.71
N ILE A 304 6.91 -25.32 6.57
CA ILE A 304 6.27 -26.54 7.05
C ILE A 304 5.29 -27.03 5.96
N GLU A 305 5.40 -28.30 5.56
CA GLU A 305 4.42 -28.89 4.63
C GLU A 305 3.04 -28.94 5.27
N ARG A 306 1.99 -28.54 4.53
CA ARG A 306 0.62 -28.43 5.05
C ARG A 306 0.14 -29.71 5.74
N LYS A 307 0.42 -30.88 5.15
CA LYS A 307 0.09 -32.19 5.75
C LYS A 307 0.76 -32.41 7.11
N HIS A 308 1.98 -31.92 7.31
CA HIS A 308 2.69 -32.02 8.59
C HIS A 308 2.18 -30.98 9.58
N LEU A 309 1.77 -29.80 9.10
CA LEU A 309 1.19 -28.76 9.95
C LEU A 309 -0.06 -29.27 10.70
N TYR A 310 -0.94 -30.01 10.03
CA TYR A 310 -2.10 -30.61 10.71
C TYR A 310 -1.74 -31.70 11.73
N VAL A 311 -0.63 -32.42 11.53
CA VAL A 311 -0.11 -33.39 12.52
C VAL A 311 0.43 -32.65 13.74
N ILE A 312 1.15 -31.56 13.51
CA ILE A 312 1.68 -30.66 14.55
C ILE A 312 0.54 -30.09 15.41
N PHE A 313 -0.55 -29.62 14.78
CA PHE A 313 -1.74 -29.13 15.48
C PHE A 313 -2.39 -30.22 16.33
N LYS A 314 -2.48 -31.45 15.81
CA LYS A 314 -3.01 -32.60 16.55
C LYS A 314 -2.17 -32.98 17.77
N ASN A 315 -0.85 -32.84 17.68
CA ASN A 315 0.05 -33.07 18.81
C ASN A 315 -0.12 -31.98 19.89
N GLY A 316 -0.31 -30.71 19.50
CA GLY A 316 -0.64 -29.63 20.42
C GLY A 316 0.48 -29.25 21.40
N SER A 317 1.72 -29.62 21.11
CA SER A 317 2.89 -29.45 21.97
C SER A 317 4.11 -28.95 21.19
N GLU A 318 5.08 -28.39 21.93
CA GLU A 318 6.36 -27.95 21.39
C GLU A 318 7.16 -29.14 20.86
N GLN A 319 7.77 -28.98 19.69
CA GLN A 319 8.46 -30.08 19.02
C GLN A 319 9.44 -29.55 17.97
N ASN A 320 10.37 -30.42 17.56
CA ASN A 320 11.17 -30.18 16.36
C ASN A 320 10.33 -30.53 15.12
N VAL A 321 10.47 -29.74 14.06
CA VAL A 321 9.79 -29.93 12.79
C VAL A 321 10.79 -29.96 11.65
N LEU A 322 10.57 -30.85 10.68
CA LEU A 322 11.35 -30.87 9.44
C LEU A 322 10.74 -29.87 8.44
N LEU A 323 11.56 -28.90 8.04
CA LEU A 323 11.22 -27.90 7.03
C LEU A 323 11.49 -28.44 5.62
N ARG A 324 10.78 -27.89 4.63
CA ARG A 324 10.91 -28.26 3.21
C ARG A 324 12.30 -28.04 2.62
N ASN A 325 13.11 -27.17 3.23
CA ASN A 325 14.49 -26.95 2.83
C ASN A 325 15.46 -28.00 3.43
N GLY A 326 14.94 -29.02 4.12
CA GLY A 326 15.70 -30.10 4.75
C GLY A 326 16.28 -29.75 6.12
N GLN A 327 16.03 -28.56 6.65
CA GLN A 327 16.47 -28.15 7.98
C GLN A 327 15.45 -28.56 9.06
N GLU A 328 15.92 -28.76 10.28
CA GLU A 328 15.07 -28.89 11.46
C GLU A 328 14.98 -27.55 12.18
N ASP A 329 13.80 -27.24 12.73
CA ASP A 329 13.58 -26.06 13.58
C ASP A 329 12.71 -26.46 14.78
N PHE A 330 12.85 -25.75 15.89
CA PHE A 330 12.05 -25.96 17.08
C PHE A 330 10.89 -24.98 17.11
N ILE A 331 9.66 -25.50 17.21
CA ILE A 331 8.47 -24.68 17.35
C ILE A 331 8.02 -24.62 18.81
N THR A 332 7.79 -23.40 19.30
CA THR A 332 7.27 -23.13 20.64
C THR A 332 5.74 -23.23 20.68
N LEU A 333 5.13 -23.20 21.86
CA LEU A 333 3.68 -23.11 21.97
C LEU A 333 3.12 -21.83 21.31
N ASP A 334 3.85 -20.72 21.36
CA ASP A 334 3.36 -19.47 20.76
C ASP A 334 3.46 -19.50 19.23
N ASP A 335 4.51 -20.12 18.66
CA ASP A 335 4.56 -20.41 17.23
C ASP A 335 3.36 -21.27 16.81
N LEU A 336 3.08 -22.32 17.58
CA LEU A 336 1.98 -23.24 17.29
C LEU A 336 0.62 -22.52 17.29
N ARG A 337 0.36 -21.66 18.28
CA ARG A 337 -0.87 -20.85 18.36
C ARG A 337 -1.00 -19.90 17.18
N ASN A 338 0.09 -19.21 16.84
CA ASN A 338 0.11 -18.25 15.72
C ASN A 338 -0.10 -18.95 14.38
N LEU A 339 0.57 -20.09 14.14
CA LEU A 339 0.39 -20.89 12.93
C LEU A 339 -1.03 -21.43 12.82
N PHE A 340 -1.65 -21.84 13.93
CA PHE A 340 -3.03 -22.33 13.96
C PHE A 340 -4.04 -21.23 13.61
N LEU A 341 -3.89 -20.05 14.20
CA LEU A 341 -4.72 -18.88 13.88
C LEU A 341 -4.54 -18.41 12.44
N LEU A 342 -3.30 -18.39 11.95
CA LEU A 342 -2.99 -18.03 10.56
C LEU A 342 -3.62 -19.02 9.57
N ASP A 343 -3.52 -20.32 9.85
CA ASP A 343 -4.15 -21.38 9.05
C ASP A 343 -5.67 -21.20 9.00
N CYS A 344 -6.29 -20.97 10.16
CA CYS A 344 -7.72 -20.70 10.29
C CYS A 344 -8.17 -19.48 9.48
N ALA A 345 -7.43 -18.37 9.58
CA ALA A 345 -7.76 -17.16 8.84
C ALA A 345 -7.59 -17.38 7.33
N ASN A 346 -6.51 -18.02 6.92
CA ASN A 346 -6.24 -18.35 5.51
C ASN A 346 -7.35 -19.22 4.90
N SER A 347 -7.80 -20.27 5.60
CA SER A 347 -8.89 -21.14 5.12
C SER A 347 -10.21 -20.39 5.00
N LEU A 348 -10.58 -19.65 6.05
CA LEU A 348 -11.82 -18.88 6.08
C LEU A 348 -11.88 -17.84 4.96
N GLU A 349 -10.76 -17.16 4.73
CA GLU A 349 -10.59 -16.17 3.67
C GLU A 349 -10.82 -16.78 2.28
N GLN A 350 -10.24 -17.96 2.03
CA GLN A 350 -10.40 -18.67 0.77
C GLN A 350 -11.85 -19.10 0.54
N TYR A 351 -12.54 -19.59 1.58
CA TYR A 351 -13.97 -19.92 1.47
C TYR A 351 -14.85 -18.70 1.21
N ILE A 352 -14.57 -17.56 1.85
CA ILE A 352 -15.30 -16.30 1.60
C ILE A 352 -15.16 -15.88 0.14
N SER A 353 -13.98 -16.07 -0.43
CA SER A 353 -13.60 -15.48 -1.72
C SER A 353 -13.90 -16.36 -2.92
N ILE A 354 -13.71 -17.67 -2.77
CA ILE A 354 -13.86 -18.66 -3.85
C ILE A 354 -15.21 -19.38 -3.74
N GLY A 355 -15.82 -19.37 -2.55
CA GLY A 355 -16.98 -20.20 -2.23
C GLY A 355 -16.57 -21.63 -1.86
N SER A 356 -17.38 -22.28 -1.04
CA SER A 356 -17.23 -23.71 -0.67
C SER A 356 -18.58 -24.25 -0.24
N SER A 357 -18.69 -25.57 -0.15
CA SER A 357 -19.93 -26.21 0.31
C SER A 357 -20.16 -25.95 1.81
N PHE A 358 -21.43 -25.98 2.22
CA PHE A 358 -21.79 -25.83 3.63
C PHE A 358 -21.12 -26.89 4.52
N ASP A 359 -21.01 -28.12 4.04
CA ASP A 359 -20.41 -29.22 4.80
C ASP A 359 -18.90 -29.02 4.98
N GLU A 360 -18.17 -28.57 3.95
CA GLU A 360 -16.73 -28.25 4.06
C GLU A 360 -16.48 -27.14 5.10
N ILE A 361 -17.25 -26.05 5.05
CA ILE A 361 -17.10 -24.93 5.99
C ILE A 361 -17.40 -25.39 7.42
N LYS A 362 -18.40 -26.26 7.60
CA LYS A 362 -18.80 -26.79 8.90
C LYS A 362 -17.76 -27.76 9.47
N ASP A 363 -17.19 -28.62 8.63
CA ASP A 363 -16.15 -29.56 9.04
C ASP A 363 -14.87 -28.81 9.43
N ASP A 364 -14.52 -27.75 8.70
CA ASP A 364 -13.37 -26.91 9.02
C ASP A 364 -13.55 -26.14 10.33
N LEU A 365 -14.73 -25.55 10.56
CA LEU A 365 -15.08 -24.97 11.87
C LEU A 365 -14.96 -26.00 12.99
N SER A 366 -15.45 -27.22 12.76
CA SER A 366 -15.41 -28.30 13.75
C SER A 366 -13.97 -28.73 14.06
N PHE A 367 -13.11 -28.75 13.03
CA PHE A 367 -11.68 -28.97 13.20
C PHE A 367 -11.07 -27.90 14.11
N TYR A 368 -11.24 -26.61 13.82
CA TYR A 368 -10.59 -25.56 14.60
C TYR A 368 -11.11 -25.49 16.05
N LEU A 369 -12.41 -25.72 16.28
CA LEU A 369 -13.00 -25.74 17.63
C LEU A 369 -12.61 -26.97 18.46
N SER A 370 -12.07 -28.02 17.84
CA SER A 370 -11.58 -29.21 18.55
C SER A 370 -10.28 -28.95 19.33
N PHE A 371 -9.53 -27.89 19.00
CA PHE A 371 -8.23 -27.57 19.60
C PHE A 371 -8.30 -26.43 20.63
N LYS A 372 -9.13 -26.60 21.65
CA LYS A 372 -9.37 -25.59 22.70
C LYS A 372 -8.11 -25.12 23.43
N ASN A 373 -7.07 -25.96 23.50
CA ASN A 373 -5.84 -25.65 24.23
C ASN A 373 -4.92 -24.67 23.47
N LEU A 374 -5.12 -24.50 22.17
CA LEU A 374 -4.31 -23.62 21.33
C LEU A 374 -4.95 -22.23 21.13
N LEU A 375 -6.19 -22.03 21.58
CA LEU A 375 -6.91 -20.78 21.39
C LEU A 375 -7.40 -20.22 22.72
N SER A 376 -7.27 -18.90 22.92
CA SER A 376 -7.98 -18.24 24.01
C SER A 376 -9.50 -18.32 23.79
N ASN A 377 -10.30 -18.24 24.85
CA ASN A 377 -11.76 -18.22 24.72
C ASN A 377 -12.25 -17.10 23.78
N ASN A 378 -11.62 -15.92 23.83
CA ASN A 378 -11.94 -14.79 22.95
C ASN A 378 -11.66 -15.13 21.47
N ASN A 379 -10.52 -15.76 21.17
CA ASN A 379 -10.20 -16.17 19.81
C ASN A 379 -11.20 -17.22 19.30
N GLN A 380 -11.58 -18.20 20.13
CA GLN A 380 -12.56 -19.23 19.77
C GLN A 380 -13.92 -18.61 19.43
N ASP A 381 -14.40 -17.67 20.25
CA ASP A 381 -15.68 -17.00 20.04
C ASP A 381 -15.68 -16.19 18.74
N LYS A 382 -14.61 -15.42 18.47
CA LYS A 382 -14.47 -14.60 17.25
C LYS A 382 -14.34 -15.45 15.99
N ILE A 383 -13.55 -16.53 16.02
CA ILE A 383 -13.46 -17.49 14.91
C ILE A 383 -14.84 -18.08 14.62
N LYS A 384 -15.51 -18.56 15.66
CA LYS A 384 -16.84 -19.13 15.55
C LYS A 384 -17.82 -18.14 14.95
N GLU A 385 -17.78 -16.88 15.35
CA GLU A 385 -18.63 -15.82 14.79
C GLU A 385 -18.42 -15.65 13.28
N GLU A 386 -17.18 -15.54 12.82
CA GLU A 386 -16.90 -15.35 11.39
C GLU A 386 -17.27 -16.58 10.54
N TYR A 387 -17.03 -17.80 11.03
CA TYR A 387 -17.50 -19.02 10.34
C TYR A 387 -19.03 -19.13 10.32
N LEU A 388 -19.72 -18.77 11.41
CA LEU A 388 -21.19 -18.78 11.44
C LEU A 388 -21.79 -17.76 10.48
N ARG A 389 -21.18 -16.58 10.35
CA ARG A 389 -21.56 -15.59 9.32
C ARG A 389 -21.44 -16.16 7.92
N LEU A 390 -20.33 -16.85 7.63
CA LEU A 390 -20.11 -17.48 6.33
C LEU A 390 -21.13 -18.61 6.09
N LEU A 391 -21.34 -19.52 7.05
CA LEU A 391 -22.33 -20.60 6.94
C LEU A 391 -23.74 -20.09 6.67
N ASN A 392 -24.16 -19.03 7.37
CA ASN A 392 -25.46 -18.39 7.14
C ASN A 392 -25.55 -17.83 5.71
N LYS A 393 -24.51 -17.14 5.24
CA LYS A 393 -24.46 -16.61 3.86
C LYS A 393 -24.55 -17.73 2.82
N THR A 394 -23.81 -18.82 3.00
CA THR A 394 -23.84 -19.99 2.12
C THR A 394 -25.22 -20.67 2.13
N TYR A 395 -25.83 -20.82 3.31
CA TYR A 395 -27.17 -21.40 3.43
C TYR A 395 -28.25 -20.57 2.73
N GLU A 396 -28.24 -19.25 2.88
CA GLU A 396 -29.18 -18.37 2.17
C GLU A 396 -29.00 -18.44 0.64
N SER A 397 -27.78 -18.65 0.14
CA SER A 397 -27.54 -18.81 -1.30
C SER A 397 -28.19 -20.05 -1.92
N TYR A 398 -28.47 -21.08 -1.11
CA TYR A 398 -29.18 -22.29 -1.57
C TYR A 398 -30.70 -22.16 -1.57
N LYS A 399 -31.25 -21.07 -1.02
CA LYS A 399 -32.70 -20.81 -1.03
C LYS A 399 -33.18 -20.05 -2.25
N ILE A 400 -32.26 -19.48 -3.04
CA ILE A 400 -32.49 -18.79 -4.32
C ILE A 400 -32.34 -19.83 -5.43
#